data_AF-A0A9D7LF55-F1
#
_entry.id   AF-A0A9D7LF55-F1
#
_cell.length_a   1.000
_cell.length_b   1.000
_cell.length_c   1.000
_cell.angle_alpha   90.00
_cell.angle_beta   90.00
_cell.angle_gamma   90.00
#
_symmetry.space_group_name_H-M   'P 1'
#
loop_
_entity.id
_entity.type
_entity.pdbx_description
1 polymer ?
#
loop_
_entity_poly.entity_id
_entity_poly.type
_entity_poly.pdbx_seq_one_letter_code
_entity_poly.pdbx_strand_id
1 'polypeptide(L)'
;MNLRRVIISLYLVLFLGAGLTSGYFLWQAREEYSRLRRQEAAARLRLAEAEAQLKEQERILDRLRNDPTYVEKVIRRRLLYAKPDEYIFRFEN
;
A
#
# COMPACT_ATOMS: atom_id res chain seq x y z
N MET A 1 -33.10 56.19 -3.03
CA MET A 1 -32.60 54.95 -3.67
C MET A 1 -33.78 54.04 -3.97
N ASN A 2 -33.90 53.51 -5.19
CA ASN A 2 -35.05 52.67 -5.57
C ASN A 2 -34.94 51.31 -4.86
N LEU A 3 -35.92 50.98 -4.01
CA LEU A 3 -35.97 49.74 -3.22
C LEU A 3 -35.71 48.48 -4.07
N ARG A 4 -36.23 48.46 -5.31
CA ARG A 4 -35.98 47.40 -6.29
C ARG A 4 -34.49 47.19 -6.59
N ARG A 5 -33.71 48.27 -6.73
CA ARG A 5 -32.26 48.17 -7.00
C ARG A 5 -31.51 47.60 -5.81
N VAL A 6 -31.90 47.96 -4.59
CA VAL A 6 -31.30 47.44 -3.35
C VAL A 6 -31.54 45.95 -3.20
N ILE A 7 -32.78 45.50 -3.42
CA ILE A 7 -33.14 44.07 -3.36
C ILE A 7 -32.36 43.26 -4.41
N ILE A 8 -32.30 43.75 -5.65
CA ILE A 8 -31.55 43.07 -6.72
C ILE A 8 -30.07 42.98 -6.37
N SER A 9 -29.44 44.07 -5.90
CA SER A 9 -28.02 44.04 -5.50
C SER A 9 -27.76 43.06 -4.37
N LEU A 10 -28.68 42.93 -3.40
CA LEU A 10 -28.55 41.98 -2.30
C LEU A 10 -28.55 40.53 -2.79
N TYR A 11 -29.51 40.17 -3.66
CA TYR A 11 -29.57 38.83 -4.24
C TYR A 11 -28.35 38.52 -5.10
N LEU A 12 -27.84 39.51 -5.85
CA LEU A 12 -26.68 39.34 -6.71
C LEU A 12 -25.42 39.05 -5.87
N VAL A 13 -25.24 39.77 -4.75
CA VAL A 13 -24.15 39.51 -3.81
C VAL A 13 -24.28 38.14 -3.16
N LEU A 14 -25.48 37.75 -2.71
CA LEU A 14 -25.73 36.42 -2.14
C LEU A 14 -25.44 35.30 -3.14
N PHE A 15 -25.89 35.47 -4.39
CA PHE A 15 -25.67 34.48 -5.45
C PHE A 15 -24.18 34.33 -5.79
N LEU A 16 -23.47 35.45 -5.93
CA LEU A 16 -22.02 35.43 -6.17
C LEU A 16 -21.27 34.81 -4.99
N GLY A 17 -21.64 35.14 -3.75
CA GLY A 17 -21.05 34.53 -2.55
C GLY A 17 -21.25 33.02 -2.50
N ALA A 18 -22.47 32.55 -2.76
CA ALA A 18 -22.79 31.12 -2.81
C ALA A 18 -22.06 30.40 -3.96
N GLY A 19 -21.99 31.01 -5.14
CA GLY A 19 -21.30 30.46 -6.30
C GLY A 19 -19.79 30.33 -6.07
N LEU A 20 -19.14 31.37 -5.53
CA LEU A 20 -17.70 31.36 -5.26
C LEU A 20 -17.33 30.35 -4.17
N THR A 21 -18.09 30.30 -3.07
CA THR A 21 -17.86 29.33 -2.00
C THR A 21 -18.05 27.90 -2.50
N SER A 22 -19.15 27.63 -3.20
CA SER A 22 -19.41 26.29 -3.77
C SER A 22 -18.34 25.88 -4.79
N GLY A 23 -17.91 26.80 -5.66
CA GLY A 23 -16.85 26.56 -6.63
C GLY A 23 -15.51 26.22 -5.96
N TYR A 24 -15.14 26.97 -4.91
CA TYR A 24 -13.93 26.71 -4.13
C TYR A 24 -13.96 25.34 -3.45
N PHE A 25 -15.06 25.01 -2.77
CA PHE A 25 -15.24 23.71 -2.13
C PHE A 25 -15.18 22.53 -3.12
N LEU A 26 -15.78 22.67 -4.31
CA LEU A 26 -15.75 21.64 -5.34
C LEU A 26 -14.33 21.43 -5.90
N TRP A 27 -13.56 22.50 -6.07
CA TRP A 27 -12.17 22.38 -6.52
C TRP A 27 -11.33 21.66 -5.46
N GLN A 28 -11.41 22.09 -4.20
CA GLN A 28 -10.69 21.43 -3.11
C GLN A 28 -11.07 19.95 -2.98
N ALA A 29 -12.36 19.62 -3.08
CA ALA A 29 -12.84 18.24 -3.04
C ALA A 29 -12.31 17.40 -4.21
N ARG A 30 -12.20 17.97 -5.42
CA ARG A 30 -11.61 17.28 -6.56
C ARG A 30 -10.12 17.00 -6.38
N GLU A 31 -9.37 17.95 -5.83
CA GLU A 31 -7.95 17.73 -5.56
C GLU A 31 -7.76 16.62 -4.53
N GLU A 32 -8.52 16.66 -3.43
CA GLU A 32 -8.47 15.63 -2.40
C GLU A 32 -8.83 14.25 -2.95
N TYR A 33 -9.90 14.17 -3.75
CA TYR A 33 -10.27 12.93 -4.43
C TYR A 33 -9.14 12.39 -5.32
N SER A 34 -8.45 13.28 -6.06
CA SER A 34 -7.34 12.86 -6.91
C SER A 34 -6.14 12.36 -6.10
N ARG A 35 -5.87 12.95 -4.93
CA ARG A 35 -4.79 12.52 -4.02
C ARG A 35 -5.10 11.15 -3.43
N LEU A 36 -6.32 10.97 -2.91
CA LEU A 36 -6.78 9.69 -2.35
C LEU A 36 -6.71 8.58 -3.40
N ARG A 37 -7.12 8.86 -4.64
CA ARG A 37 -7.06 7.87 -5.73
C ARG A 37 -5.63 7.44 -6.06
N ARG A 38 -4.65 8.36 -6.00
CA ARG A 38 -3.23 8.03 -6.19
C ARG A 38 -2.68 7.18 -5.05
N GLN A 39 -3.05 7.51 -3.81
CA GLN A 39 -2.66 6.72 -2.64
C GLN A 39 -3.25 5.31 -2.70
N GLU A 40 -4.52 5.19 -3.09
CA GLU A 40 -5.19 3.90 -3.26
C GLU A 40 -4.49 3.05 -4.33
N ALA A 41 -4.15 3.64 -5.48
CA ALA A 41 -3.42 2.93 -6.53
C ALA A 41 -2.04 2.43 -6.06
N ALA A 42 -1.28 3.27 -5.34
CA ALA A 42 0.01 2.89 -4.79
C ALA A 42 -0.12 1.80 -3.71
N ALA A 43 -1.14 1.89 -2.85
CA ALA A 43 -1.41 0.89 -1.83
C ALA A 43 -1.81 -0.46 -2.45
N ARG A 44 -2.66 -0.46 -3.49
CA ARG A 44 -3.04 -1.67 -4.22
C ARG A 44 -1.85 -2.35 -4.88
N LEU A 45 -0.92 -1.60 -5.46
CA LEU A 45 0.31 -2.15 -6.03
C LEU A 45 1.17 -2.83 -4.97
N ARG A 46 1.42 -2.14 -3.85
CA ARG A 46 2.19 -2.71 -2.73
C ARG A 46 1.54 -3.95 -2.14
N LEU A 47 0.20 -3.97 -2.08
CA LEU A 47 -0.55 -5.10 -1.58
C LEU A 47 -0.41 -6.31 -2.51
N ALA A 48 -0.51 -6.10 -3.82
CA ALA A 48 -0.28 -7.16 -4.81
C ALA A 48 1.16 -7.70 -4.77
N GLU A 49 2.16 -6.83 -4.59
CA GLU A 49 3.56 -7.24 -4.41
C GLU A 49 3.75 -8.07 -3.13
N ALA A 50 3.17 -7.64 -2.01
CA ALA A 50 3.23 -8.36 -0.74
C ALA A 50 2.54 -9.72 -0.82
N GLU A 51 1.36 -9.80 -1.46
CA GLU A 51 0.65 -11.07 -1.69
C GLU A 51 1.47 -12.03 -2.56
N ALA A 52 2.14 -11.52 -3.60
CA ALA A 52 3.02 -12.34 -4.43
C ALA A 52 4.21 -12.90 -3.64
N GLN A 53 4.83 -12.09 -2.78
CA GLN A 53 5.91 -12.52 -1.91
C GLN A 53 5.44 -13.53 -0.85
N LEU A 54 4.24 -13.32 -0.28
CA LEU A 54 3.65 -14.24 0.68
C LEU A 54 3.43 -15.61 0.03
N LYS A 55 2.83 -15.64 -1.16
CA LYS A 55 2.57 -16.87 -1.90
C LYS A 55 3.86 -17.64 -2.23
N GLU A 56 4.94 -16.93 -2.55
CA GLU A 56 6.23 -17.57 -2.79
C GLU A 56 6.83 -18.15 -1.51
N GLN A 57 6.71 -17.44 -0.39
CA GLN A 57 7.13 -17.95 0.92
C GLN A 57 6.31 -19.16 1.36
N GLU A 58 5.00 -19.16 1.15
CA GLU A 58 4.12 -20.31 1.42
C GLU A 58 4.54 -21.53 0.62
N ARG A 59 4.85 -21.39 -0.68
CA ARG A 59 5.38 -22.50 -1.50
C ARG A 59 6.71 -23.05 -0.98
N ILE A 60 7.57 -22.18 -0.44
CA ILE A 60 8.85 -22.60 0.17
C ILE A 60 8.56 -23.35 1.47
N LEU A 61 7.64 -22.84 2.30
CA LEU A 61 7.20 -23.46 3.55
C LEU A 61 6.55 -24.83 3.31
N ASP A 62 5.66 -24.95 2.32
CA ASP A 62 5.04 -26.21 1.94
C ASP A 62 6.07 -27.22 1.44
N ARG A 63 7.08 -26.78 0.67
CA ARG A 63 8.20 -27.64 0.28
C ARG A 63 9.07 -28.05 1.47
N LEU A 64 9.30 -27.15 2.44
CA LEU A 64 9.98 -27.50 3.69
C LEU A 64 9.18 -28.54 4.48
N ARG A 65 7.87 -28.36 4.58
CA ARG A 65 7.02 -29.16 5.48
C ARG A 65 6.75 -30.57 4.95
N ASN A 66 6.73 -30.73 3.62
CA ASN A 66 6.39 -31.98 2.95
C ASN A 66 7.60 -32.82 2.51
N ASP A 67 8.84 -32.29 2.57
CA ASP A 67 10.05 -33.03 2.22
C ASP A 67 11.09 -33.02 3.37
N PRO A 68 11.10 -34.05 4.23
CA PRO A 68 12.03 -34.14 5.38
C PRO A 68 13.50 -34.11 4.95
N THR A 69 13.81 -34.56 3.72
CA THR A 69 15.15 -34.53 3.12
C THR A 69 15.62 -33.11 2.80
N TYR A 70 14.71 -32.17 2.53
CA TYR A 70 15.03 -30.77 2.29
C TYR A 70 15.27 -30.00 3.59
N VAL A 71 14.49 -30.29 4.65
CA VAL A 71 14.68 -29.71 5.99
C VAL A 71 16.06 -30.05 6.54
N GLU A 72 16.48 -31.32 6.45
CA GLU A 72 17.81 -31.75 6.92
C GLU A 72 18.93 -31.03 6.15
N LYS A 73 18.78 -30.85 4.83
CA LYS A 73 19.76 -30.11 4.00
C LYS A 73 19.85 -28.62 4.37
N VAL A 74 18.73 -27.97 4.67
CA VAL A 74 18.70 -26.54 5.05
C VAL A 74 19.29 -26.36 6.45
N ILE A 75 18.96 -27.23 7.40
CA ILE A 75 19.53 -27.24 8.75
C ILE A 75 21.05 -27.49 8.69
N ARG A 76 21.52 -28.49 7.91
CA ARG A 76 22.95 -28.74 7.70
C ARG A 76 23.69 -27.51 7.15
N ARG A 77 23.12 -26.80 6.17
CA ARG A 77 23.76 -25.63 5.55
C ARG A 77 23.73 -24.37 6.42
N ARG A 78 22.62 -24.12 7.14
CA ARG A 78 22.38 -22.84 7.82
C ARG A 78 22.73 -22.86 9.31
N LEU A 79 22.67 -24.03 9.93
CA LEU A 79 23.00 -24.24 11.35
C LEU A 79 24.31 -25.03 11.54
N LEU A 80 25.02 -25.38 10.45
CA LEU A 80 26.23 -26.23 10.49
C LEU A 80 26.01 -27.52 11.29
N TYR A 81 24.79 -28.05 11.24
CA TYR A 81 24.39 -29.21 12.00
C TYR A 81 25.06 -30.46 11.42
N ALA A 82 25.84 -31.18 12.23
CA ALA A 82 26.39 -32.49 11.91
C ALA A 82 25.69 -33.56 12.75
N LYS A 83 25.42 -34.74 12.18
CA LYS A 83 25.01 -35.90 12.99
C LYS A 83 26.18 -36.30 13.93
N PRO A 84 25.91 -37.02 15.05
CA PRO A 84 26.94 -37.39 16.02
C PRO A 84 28.19 -38.07 15.43
N ASP A 85 28.05 -38.74 14.28
CA ASP A 85 29.11 -39.48 13.60
C ASP A 85 29.66 -38.79 12.33
N GLU A 86 29.29 -37.52 12.05
CA GLU A 86 29.77 -36.78 10.86
C GLU A 86 30.73 -35.64 11.24
N TYR A 87 31.86 -35.54 10.53
CA TYR A 87 32.85 -34.48 10.69
C TYR A 87 32.73 -33.44 9.56
N ILE A 88 32.53 -32.16 9.91
CA ILE A 88 32.48 -31.05 8.94
C ILE A 88 33.88 -30.44 8.85
N PHE A 89 34.55 -30.65 7.72
CA PHE A 89 35.81 -29.96 7.40
C PHE A 89 35.50 -28.59 6.79
N ARG A 90 35.82 -27.51 7.52
CA ARG A 90 35.85 -26.15 6.98
C ARG A 90 37.27 -25.84 6.54
N PHE A 91 37.47 -25.64 5.25
CA PHE A 91 38.73 -25.14 4.72
C PHE A 91 38.65 -23.61 4.68
N GLU A 92 39.53 -22.93 5.41
CA GLU A 92 39.78 -21.50 5.20
C GLU A 92 40.57 -21.34 3.90
N ASN A 93 40.19 -20.34 3.09
CA ASN A 93 41.03 -19.88 1.99
C ASN A 93 42.07 -18.89 2.53
#